data_AF-A0A0A1FER5-F1
#
_entry.id   AF-A0A0A1FER5-F1
#
_cell.length_a   1.000
_cell.length_b   1.000
_cell.length_c   1.000
_cell.angle_alpha   90.00
_cell.angle_beta   90.00
_cell.angle_gamma   90.00
#
_symmetry.space_group_name_H-M   'P 1'
#
loop_
_entity.id
_entity.type
_entity.pdbx_description
1 polymer ?
#
loop_
_entity_poly.entity_id
_entity_poly.type
_entity_poly.pdbx_seq_one_letter_code
_entity_poly.pdbx_strand_id
1 'polypeptide(L)'
;MAGLSQHAHQDIAQTHLQHAYVVLAGDKESIRAAHWRRISPRVRKMIMWMANLDAKKSEATLQSLSALERGKMHCEARRLIKELELVLRCAQGGEVSSQFPAPGHESDGIAAKP
;
A
#
# COMPACT_ATOMS: atom_id res chain seq x y z
N MET A 1 -28.27 46.75 -12.71
CA MET A 1 -28.83 45.46 -12.25
C MET A 1 -28.12 44.22 -12.82
N ALA A 2 -27.11 44.33 -13.70
CA ALA A 2 -26.42 43.16 -14.27
C ALA A 2 -25.48 42.41 -13.29
N GLY A 3 -24.88 43.09 -12.31
CA GLY A 3 -23.91 42.48 -11.39
C GLY A 3 -24.50 41.48 -10.38
N LEU A 4 -25.77 41.64 -10.00
CA LEU A 4 -26.46 40.72 -9.07
C LEU A 4 -26.80 39.37 -9.75
N SER A 5 -27.16 39.39 -11.04
CA SER A 5 -27.45 38.19 -11.83
C SER A 5 -26.18 37.40 -12.15
N GLN A 6 -25.07 38.07 -12.46
CA GLN A 6 -23.79 37.41 -12.72
C GLN A 6 -23.22 36.73 -11.46
N HIS A 7 -23.31 37.38 -10.29
CA HIS A 7 -22.91 36.76 -9.02
C HIS A 7 -23.77 35.53 -8.67
N ALA A 8 -25.10 35.61 -8.83
CA ALA A 8 -25.98 34.48 -8.57
C ALA A 8 -25.69 33.27 -9.49
N HIS A 9 -25.36 33.51 -10.76
CA HIS A 9 -24.96 32.44 -11.68
C HIS A 9 -23.58 31.84 -11.35
N GLN A 10 -22.63 32.64 -10.87
CA GLN A 10 -21.33 32.16 -10.40
C GLN A 10 -21.47 31.29 -9.14
N ASP A 11 -22.32 31.68 -8.19
CA ASP A 11 -22.58 30.91 -6.97
C ASP A 11 -23.24 29.55 -7.27
N ILE A 12 -24.19 29.52 -8.22
CA ILE A 12 -24.84 28.28 -8.68
C ILE A 12 -23.83 27.37 -9.36
N ALA A 13 -23.01 27.90 -10.28
CA ALA A 13 -21.97 27.12 -10.96
C ALA A 13 -20.95 26.55 -9.97
N GLN A 14 -20.53 27.34 -8.97
CA GLN A 14 -19.60 26.90 -7.93
C GLN A 14 -20.21 25.81 -7.04
N THR A 15 -21.49 25.91 -6.71
CA THR A 15 -22.23 24.87 -5.96
C THR A 15 -22.29 23.57 -6.76
N HIS A 16 -22.62 23.63 -8.06
CA HIS A 16 -22.65 22.43 -8.91
C HIS A 16 -21.27 21.78 -9.07
N LEU A 17 -20.20 22.57 -9.19
CA LEU A 17 -18.83 22.06 -9.24
C LEU A 17 -18.43 21.39 -7.92
N GLN A 18 -18.77 21.98 -6.78
CA GLN A 18 -18.54 21.35 -5.47
C GLN A 18 -19.29 20.03 -5.34
N HIS A 19 -20.56 19.97 -5.74
CA HIS A 19 -21.35 18.74 -5.72
C HIS A 19 -20.75 17.66 -6.62
N ALA A 20 -20.36 18.01 -7.86
CA ALA A 20 -19.71 17.07 -8.77
C ALA A 20 -18.38 16.55 -8.21
N TYR A 21 -17.58 17.42 -7.58
CA TYR A 21 -16.34 17.02 -6.92
C TYR A 21 -16.58 16.05 -5.75
N VAL A 22 -17.58 16.31 -4.91
CA VAL A 22 -17.97 15.43 -3.80
C VAL A 22 -18.43 14.06 -4.31
N VAL A 23 -19.25 14.02 -5.35
CA VAL A 23 -19.72 12.76 -5.97
C VAL A 23 -18.53 11.96 -6.52
N LEU A 24 -17.68 12.60 -7.33
CA LEU A 24 -16.49 11.94 -7.92
C LEU A 24 -15.49 11.47 -6.86
N ALA A 25 -15.30 12.24 -5.78
CA ALA A 25 -14.45 11.83 -4.66
C ALA A 25 -15.06 10.64 -3.90
N GLY A 26 -16.38 10.65 -3.70
CA GLY A 26 -17.15 9.55 -3.11
C GLY A 26 -17.01 8.25 -3.90
N ASP A 27 -17.07 8.31 -5.23
CA ASP A 27 -16.91 7.14 -6.09
C ASP A 27 -15.52 6.51 -5.97
N LYS A 28 -14.46 7.33 -5.97
CA LYS A 28 -13.07 6.84 -5.83
C LYS A 28 -12.84 6.14 -4.49
N GLU A 29 -13.33 6.72 -3.40
CA GLU A 29 -13.21 6.11 -2.07
C GLU A 29 -14.07 4.85 -1.92
N SER A 30 -15.24 4.83 -2.55
CA SER A 30 -16.12 3.65 -2.59
C SER A 30 -15.44 2.48 -3.32
N ILE A 31 -14.78 2.75 -4.46
CA ILE A 31 -14.01 1.76 -5.21
C ILE A 31 -12.85 1.24 -4.35
N ARG A 32 -12.10 2.10 -3.67
CA ARG A 32 -10.99 1.68 -2.77
C ARG A 32 -11.49 0.82 -1.62
N ALA A 33 -12.59 1.20 -0.99
CA ALA A 33 -13.20 0.42 0.09
C ALA A 33 -13.70 -0.96 -0.40
N ALA A 34 -14.27 -1.04 -1.61
CA ALA A 34 -14.67 -2.30 -2.22
C ALA A 34 -13.47 -3.23 -2.48
N HIS A 35 -12.37 -2.71 -3.00
CA HIS A 35 -11.13 -3.46 -3.20
C HIS A 35 -10.53 -3.95 -1.88
N TRP A 36 -10.52 -3.11 -0.83
CA TRP A 36 -10.07 -3.50 0.50
C TRP A 36 -10.83 -4.71 1.05
N ARG A 37 -12.16 -4.76 0.87
CA ARG A 37 -12.99 -5.88 1.31
C ARG A 37 -12.73 -7.19 0.56
N ARG A 38 -12.23 -7.14 -0.69
CA ARG A 38 -11.86 -8.32 -1.47
C ARG A 38 -10.58 -8.99 -0.97
N ILE A 39 -9.75 -8.27 -0.23
CA ILE A 39 -8.53 -8.81 0.36
C ILE A 39 -8.90 -9.74 1.53
N SER A 40 -8.32 -10.94 1.54
CA SER A 40 -8.61 -11.92 2.58
C SER A 40 -8.29 -11.37 3.98
N PRO A 41 -9.06 -11.73 5.02
CA PRO A 41 -8.82 -11.25 6.38
C PRO A 41 -7.39 -11.52 6.88
N ARG A 42 -6.82 -12.68 6.50
CA ARG A 42 -5.43 -13.03 6.83
C ARG A 42 -4.43 -12.00 6.26
N VAL A 43 -4.57 -11.63 5.00
CA VAL A 43 -3.67 -10.65 4.35
C VAL A 43 -3.86 -9.26 4.96
N ARG A 44 -5.11 -8.86 5.24
CA ARG A 44 -5.38 -7.59 5.93
C ARG A 44 -4.78 -7.54 7.34
N LYS A 45 -4.82 -8.64 8.10
CA LYS A 45 -4.18 -8.74 9.42
C LYS A 45 -2.66 -8.68 9.32
N MET A 46 -2.08 -9.44 8.39
CA MET A 46 -0.64 -9.47 8.17
C MET A 46 -0.09 -8.08 7.86
N ILE A 47 -0.72 -7.33 6.95
CA ILE A 47 -0.21 -6.00 6.61
C ILE A 47 -0.35 -4.99 7.77
N MET A 48 -1.40 -5.11 8.59
CA MET A 48 -1.54 -4.30 9.81
C MET A 48 -0.43 -4.58 10.81
N TRP A 49 -0.13 -5.87 11.04
CA TRP A 49 0.98 -6.29 11.90
C TRP A 49 2.33 -5.75 11.41
N MET A 50 2.61 -5.89 10.10
CA MET A 50 3.85 -5.37 9.51
C MET A 50 3.97 -3.85 9.65
N ALA A 51 2.86 -3.13 9.55
CA ALA A 51 2.79 -1.67 9.75
C ALA A 51 2.84 -1.24 11.23
N ASN A 52 3.02 -2.18 12.16
CA ASN A 52 2.95 -1.96 13.60
C ASN A 52 1.63 -1.30 14.03
N LEU A 53 0.52 -1.76 13.44
CA LEU A 53 -0.84 -1.34 13.73
C LEU A 53 -1.62 -2.47 14.42
N ASP A 54 -2.67 -2.09 15.16
CA ASP A 54 -3.56 -3.07 15.78
C ASP A 54 -4.25 -3.92 14.70
N ALA A 55 -4.01 -5.23 14.76
CA ALA A 55 -4.58 -6.22 13.87
C ALA A 55 -6.11 -6.19 13.84
N LYS A 56 -6.77 -5.76 14.92
CA LYS A 56 -8.24 -5.65 14.98
C LYS A 56 -8.77 -4.64 13.96
N LYS A 57 -7.97 -3.63 13.59
CA LYS A 57 -8.34 -2.65 12.54
C LYS A 57 -8.44 -3.27 11.14
N SER A 58 -7.91 -4.47 10.93
CA SER A 58 -8.04 -5.18 9.65
C SER A 58 -9.49 -5.50 9.27
N GLU A 59 -10.37 -5.68 10.26
CA GLU A 59 -11.80 -6.01 10.05
C GLU A 59 -12.63 -4.76 9.73
N ALA A 60 -12.11 -3.57 10.06
CA ALA A 60 -12.78 -2.30 9.82
C ALA A 60 -12.70 -1.88 8.33
N THR A 61 -13.49 -0.87 7.98
CA THR A 61 -13.47 -0.28 6.63
C THR A 61 -12.17 0.48 6.40
N LEU A 62 -11.71 0.55 5.15
CA LEU A 62 -10.50 1.31 4.80
C LEU A 62 -10.58 2.79 5.24
N GLN A 63 -11.79 3.35 5.23
CA GLN A 63 -12.09 4.72 5.65
C GLN A 63 -11.88 4.97 7.15
N SER A 64 -11.96 3.92 8.00
CA SER A 64 -11.72 4.03 9.45
C SER A 64 -10.23 4.23 9.80
N LEU A 65 -9.33 3.99 8.85
CA LEU A 65 -7.90 4.17 9.01
C LEU A 65 -7.54 5.61 8.70
N SER A 66 -6.69 6.22 9.51
CA SER A 66 -6.12 7.54 9.23
C SER A 66 -5.24 7.53 7.98
N ALA A 67 -4.99 8.71 7.39
CA ALA A 67 -4.11 8.83 6.24
C ALA A 67 -2.69 8.31 6.53
N LEU A 68 -2.18 8.54 7.75
CA LEU A 68 -0.87 8.05 8.19
C LEU A 68 -0.85 6.52 8.24
N GLU A 69 -1.87 5.88 8.81
CA GLU A 69 -1.95 4.41 8.89
C GLU A 69 -1.98 3.78 7.50
N ARG A 70 -2.77 4.35 6.57
CA ARG A 70 -2.78 3.90 5.17
C ARG A 70 -1.42 4.08 4.50
N GLY A 71 -0.71 5.16 4.81
CA GLY A 71 0.67 5.40 4.34
C GLY A 71 1.65 4.35 4.84
N LYS A 72 1.62 4.01 6.13
CA LYS A 72 2.45 2.95 6.73
C LYS A 72 2.19 1.59 6.07
N MET A 73 0.91 1.21 5.95
CA MET A 73 0.52 -0.02 5.27
C MET A 73 1.01 -0.07 3.82
N HIS A 74 0.94 1.06 3.10
CA HIS A 74 1.43 1.12 1.72
C HIS A 74 2.93 0.87 1.63
N CYS A 75 3.73 1.51 2.50
CA CYS A 75 5.17 1.30 2.54
C CYS A 75 5.54 -0.15 2.84
N GLU A 76 4.89 -0.75 3.85
CA GLU A 76 5.11 -2.15 4.21
C GLU A 76 4.69 -3.12 3.11
N ALA A 77 3.58 -2.84 2.42
CA ALA A 77 3.11 -3.69 1.32
C ALA A 77 4.11 -3.68 0.17
N ARG A 78 4.67 -2.51 -0.15
CA ARG A 78 5.74 -2.38 -1.15
C ARG A 78 7.02 -3.11 -0.75
N ARG A 79 7.38 -3.10 0.54
CA ARG A 79 8.54 -3.85 1.04
C ARG A 79 8.29 -5.36 0.94
N LEU A 80 7.12 -5.81 1.40
CA LEU A 80 6.73 -7.22 1.37
C LEU A 80 6.75 -7.80 -0.05
N ILE A 81 6.27 -7.07 -1.06
CA ILE A 81 6.32 -7.54 -2.45
C ILE A 81 7.75 -7.90 -2.87
N LYS A 82 8.74 -7.07 -2.53
CA LYS A 82 10.16 -7.34 -2.83
C LYS A 82 10.70 -8.52 -2.05
N GLU A 83 10.33 -8.67 -0.78
CA GLU A 83 10.74 -9.80 0.05
C GLU A 83 10.14 -11.12 -0.47
N LEU A 84 8.88 -11.09 -0.92
CA LEU A 84 8.20 -12.26 -1.51
C LEU A 84 8.85 -12.70 -2.82
N GLU A 85 9.36 -11.78 -3.63
CA GLU A 85 10.15 -12.15 -4.82
C GLU A 85 11.38 -13.00 -4.45
N LEU A 86 12.07 -12.66 -3.35
CA LEU A 86 13.20 -13.45 -2.85
C LEU A 86 12.73 -14.80 -2.32
N VAL A 87 11.65 -14.82 -1.53
CA VAL A 87 11.07 -16.07 -1.00
C VAL A 87 10.69 -17.02 -2.14
N LEU A 88 10.08 -16.51 -3.21
CA LEU A 88 9.71 -17.32 -4.38
C LEU A 88 10.94 -17.94 -5.06
N ARG A 89 12.07 -17.21 -5.15
CA ARG A 89 13.33 -17.76 -5.68
C ARG A 89 13.88 -18.87 -4.78
N CYS A 90 13.87 -18.67 -3.46
CA CYS A 90 14.31 -19.69 -2.51
C CYS A 90 13.41 -20.94 -2.54
N ALA A 91 12.10 -20.75 -2.68
CA ALA A 91 11.12 -21.83 -2.66
C ALA A 91 11.17 -22.73 -3.92
N GLN A 92 11.68 -22.23 -5.05
CA GLN A 92 11.84 -23.02 -6.27
C GLN A 92 13.00 -24.03 -6.21
N GLY A 93 13.85 -23.99 -5.17
CA GLY A 93 14.86 -25.02 -4.92
C GLY A 93 15.98 -25.12 -5.96
N GLY A 94 16.22 -24.07 -6.75
CA GLY A 94 17.34 -24.02 -7.70
C GLY A 94 18.67 -23.70 -7.01
N GLU A 95 19.77 -24.25 -7.54
CA GLU A 95 21.11 -23.81 -7.16
C GLU A 95 21.22 -22.29 -7.37
N VAL A 96 21.59 -21.57 -6.31
CA VAL A 96 22.03 -20.18 -6.46
C VAL A 96 23.31 -20.26 -7.29
N SER A 97 23.22 -20.02 -8.60
CA SER A 97 24.39 -19.95 -9.46
C SER A 97 25.34 -18.95 -8.82
N SER A 98 26.51 -19.42 -8.38
CA SER A 98 27.58 -18.65 -7.76
C SER A 98 28.27 -17.72 -8.77
N GLN A 99 27.49 -17.02 -9.59
CA GLN A 99 28.00 -15.97 -10.48
C GLN A 99 28.51 -14.76 -9.69
N PHE A 100 28.19 -14.67 -8.40
CA PHE A 100 28.96 -13.87 -7.47
C PHE A 100 30.02 -14.79 -6.84
N PRO A 101 31.32 -14.44 -6.90
CA PRO A 101 32.32 -15.17 -6.14
C PRO A 101 31.82 -15.25 -4.70
N ALA A 102 31.88 -16.45 -4.11
CA ALA A 102 31.52 -16.63 -2.72
C ALA A 102 32.15 -15.50 -1.90
N PRO A 103 31.44 -14.87 -0.95
CA PRO A 103 32.08 -13.98 0.00
C PRO A 103 33.10 -14.84 0.75
N GLY A 104 34.34 -14.81 0.25
CA GLY A 104 35.48 -15.39 0.92
C GLY A 104 35.59 -14.63 2.21
N HIS A 105 35.16 -15.26 3.31
CA HIS A 105 35.62 -14.84 4.60
C HIS A 105 37.09 -15.23 4.67
N GLU A 106 37.97 -14.36 4.16
CA GLU A 106 39.37 -14.35 4.55
C GLU A 106 39.41 -13.91 6.02
N SER A 107 39.05 -14.81 6.92
CA SER A 107 39.62 -14.81 8.26
C SER A 107 41.01 -15.37 8.13
N ASP A 108 42.00 -14.49 8.18
CA ASP A 108 43.42 -14.74 8.44
C ASP A 108 43.82 -16.24 8.46
N GLY A 109 44.16 -16.76 7.28
CA GLY A 109 45.23 -17.76 7.17
C GLY A 109 44.90 -19.25 7.26
N ILE A 110 43.65 -19.72 7.36
CA ILE A 110 43.37 -21.17 7.29
C ILE A 110 42.28 -21.48 6.28
N ALA A 111 42.69 -21.82 5.06
CA ALA A 111 41.82 -22.44 4.06
C ALA A 111 41.55 -23.90 4.45
N ALA A 112 40.30 -24.21 4.84
CA ALA A 112 39.82 -25.59 4.88
C ALA A 112 39.59 -26.05 3.44
N LYS A 113 40.35 -27.05 2.99
CA LYS A 113 40.14 -27.76 1.71
C LYS A 113 39.01 -28.80 1.86
N PRO A 114 38.35 -29.18 0.73
CA PRO A 114 37.11 -29.97 0.72
C PRO A 114 37.24 -31.35 1.38
#